data_AF-A0A832J629-F1
#
_entry.id   AF-A0A832J629-F1
#
_cell.length_a   1.000
_cell.length_b   1.000
_cell.length_c   1.000
_cell.angle_alpha   90.00
_cell.angle_beta   90.00
_cell.angle_gamma   90.00
#
_symmetry.space_group_name_H-M   'P 1'
#
loop_
_entity.id
_entity.type
_entity.pdbx_description
1 polymer ?
#
loop_
_entity_poly.entity_id
_entity_poly.type
_entity_poly.pdbx_seq_one_letter_code
_entity_poly.pdbx_strand_id
1 'polypeptide(L)'
;MLQRFLTNHVLANLTFAIVLVMGIISYLQMPREQDPEINFNWISVSTVMSGASAEDMEKLVTDPLEEAIAKVSDVRFVQSSSRESVSEITIRFEDIDERTFDKRISDLRREIQNKANTDLPDEAEDPYIFEITSSNSFPTALILVRGQADDEVLRSNAETIKQDIERIKGVDGVRAAALHVPELLVEFQPEKLQAYGVSAVAVAETIRGSFRDTSAGVMTLEGQEWLVRVLGTNADPEYIANLPLLTAAGEVPVGKLARVSRARGDAEQLIRYNGTPAVMFSISKKSYTNTLELVERLSSYIDNVNQAVKKRGVEVLLLDDQTIPTRKALDVMQTNALVGLLLVTLVTWIFLGSRIAFFIGIGIPFTLAGTFWALDLSGSTVNVSVLLGLVLVLGMLVDDAVVVVESIYYRIQRGMSALTAAQEALVEVFAPVTTAIITTMAAFLPLMLLPGILGDFMFVIPFVVTIALAISLLEAYWMLPVHIAAAKVSFKQSSRTQQYRVRFT
;
A
#
# COMPACT_ATOMS: atom_id res chain seq x y z
N MET A 1 -9.06 -36.84 27.57
CA MET A 1 -9.21 -35.40 27.24
C MET A 1 -10.31 -35.15 26.22
N LEU A 2 -10.35 -35.88 25.09
CA LEU A 2 -11.37 -35.73 24.03
C LEU A 2 -12.83 -35.68 24.56
N GLN A 3 -13.18 -36.60 25.46
CA GLN A 3 -14.51 -36.66 26.05
C GLN A 3 -14.92 -35.38 26.80
N ARG A 4 -14.00 -34.73 27.54
CA ARG A 4 -14.29 -33.48 28.27
C ARG A 4 -14.54 -32.29 27.33
N PHE A 5 -13.81 -32.25 26.22
CA PHE A 5 -14.00 -31.25 25.16
C PHE A 5 -15.33 -31.43 24.44
N LEU A 6 -15.71 -32.68 24.14
CA LEU A 6 -16.95 -33.01 23.45
C LEU A 6 -18.21 -32.80 24.31
N THR A 7 -18.10 -32.93 25.63
CA THR A 7 -19.23 -32.71 26.56
C THR A 7 -19.49 -31.24 26.88
N ASN A 8 -18.51 -30.35 26.68
CA ASN A 8 -18.63 -28.94 27.06
C ASN A 8 -19.24 -28.10 25.93
N HIS A 9 -20.56 -28.25 25.75
CA HIS A 9 -21.31 -27.54 24.71
C HIS A 9 -21.26 -26.02 24.86
N VAL A 10 -21.13 -25.50 26.08
CA VAL A 10 -21.05 -24.05 26.34
C VAL A 10 -19.75 -23.48 25.77
N LEU A 11 -18.62 -24.13 26.01
CA LEU A 11 -17.33 -23.70 25.49
C LEU A 11 -17.31 -23.73 23.95
N ALA A 12 -17.81 -24.80 23.34
CA ALA A 12 -17.86 -24.94 21.89
C ALA A 12 -18.73 -23.85 21.25
N ASN A 13 -19.94 -23.64 21.75
CA ASN A 13 -20.85 -22.62 21.21
C ASN A 13 -20.31 -21.19 21.42
N LEU A 14 -19.68 -20.90 22.57
CA LEU A 14 -19.05 -19.60 22.81
C LEU A 14 -17.89 -19.36 21.85
N THR A 15 -17.01 -20.36 21.67
CA THR A 15 -15.88 -20.27 20.73
C THR A 15 -16.39 -20.10 19.31
N PHE A 16 -17.41 -20.87 18.91
CA PHE A 16 -18.07 -20.76 17.61
C PHE A 16 -18.58 -19.34 17.36
N ALA A 17 -19.33 -18.78 18.32
CA ALA A 17 -19.85 -17.43 18.21
C ALA A 17 -18.74 -16.38 18.18
N ILE A 18 -17.69 -16.53 18.99
CA ILE A 18 -16.54 -15.60 19.01
C ILE A 18 -15.82 -15.61 17.66
N VAL A 19 -15.48 -16.77 17.13
CA VAL A 19 -14.79 -16.89 15.83
C VAL A 19 -15.65 -16.29 14.72
N LEU A 20 -16.95 -16.54 14.74
CA LEU A 20 -17.88 -15.99 13.75
C LEU A 20 -17.96 -14.46 13.84
N VAL A 21 -18.09 -13.90 15.05
CA VAL A 21 -18.13 -12.45 15.25
C VAL A 21 -16.79 -11.80 14.89
N MET A 22 -15.66 -12.33 15.37
CA MET A 22 -14.34 -11.82 15.06
C MET A 22 -14.04 -11.89 13.57
N GLY A 23 -14.34 -13.01 12.92
CA GLY A 23 -14.15 -13.16 11.48
C GLY A 23 -15.01 -12.23 10.64
N ILE A 24 -16.26 -11.97 11.05
CA ILE A 24 -17.11 -10.97 10.38
C ILE A 24 -16.54 -9.57 10.58
N ILE A 25 -16.12 -9.22 11.80
CA ILE A 25 -15.50 -7.91 12.08
C ILE A 25 -14.24 -7.73 11.22
N SER A 26 -13.35 -8.72 11.20
CA SER A 26 -12.14 -8.73 10.38
C SER A 26 -12.49 -8.56 8.88
N TYR A 27 -13.41 -9.34 8.33
CA TYR A 27 -13.83 -9.21 6.92
C TYR A 27 -14.38 -7.81 6.56
N LEU A 28 -15.07 -7.16 7.49
CA LEU A 28 -15.63 -5.82 7.30
C LEU A 28 -14.58 -4.71 7.45
N GLN A 29 -13.55 -4.91 8.28
CA GLN A 29 -12.51 -3.92 8.56
C GLN A 29 -11.32 -4.01 7.60
N MET A 30 -11.02 -5.20 7.08
CA MET A 30 -9.89 -5.42 6.19
C MET A 30 -9.97 -4.52 4.93
N PRO A 31 -8.86 -3.88 4.53
CA PRO A 31 -8.78 -3.09 3.30
C PRO A 31 -9.14 -3.93 2.07
N ARG A 32 -9.79 -3.29 1.10
CA ARG A 32 -10.19 -3.88 -0.17
C ARG A 32 -9.23 -3.43 -1.25
N GLU A 33 -8.57 -4.40 -1.86
CA GLU A 33 -7.54 -4.16 -2.87
C GLU A 33 -7.71 -5.14 -4.04
N GLN A 34 -7.14 -4.82 -5.21
CA GLN A 34 -7.14 -5.75 -6.33
C GLN A 34 -6.06 -6.81 -6.14
N ASP A 35 -4.85 -6.33 -5.88
CA ASP A 35 -3.63 -7.12 -5.70
C ASP A 35 -3.26 -7.19 -4.21
N PRO A 36 -2.46 -8.19 -3.79
CA PRO A 36 -1.95 -8.25 -2.43
C PRO A 36 -0.95 -7.13 -2.14
N GLU A 37 -0.97 -6.68 -0.89
CA GLU A 37 0.03 -5.74 -0.38
C GLU A 37 1.33 -6.49 -0.11
N ILE A 38 2.40 -6.09 -0.82
CA ILE A 38 3.73 -6.71 -0.74
C ILE A 38 4.78 -5.62 -0.55
N ASN A 39 5.60 -5.77 0.49
CA ASN A 39 6.84 -5.04 0.60
C ASN A 39 7.90 -5.78 -0.20
N PHE A 40 8.48 -5.13 -1.21
CA PHE A 40 9.48 -5.78 -2.04
C PHE A 40 10.84 -5.92 -1.34
N ASN A 41 11.04 -5.29 -0.16
CA ASN A 41 12.33 -5.00 0.48
C ASN A 41 13.32 -4.27 -0.45
N TRP A 42 12.79 -3.29 -1.19
CA TRP A 42 13.54 -2.37 -2.04
C TRP A 42 13.47 -0.96 -1.44
N ILE A 43 14.59 -0.27 -1.45
CA ILE A 43 14.70 1.14 -1.09
C ILE A 43 15.26 1.89 -2.28
N SER A 44 14.77 3.10 -2.52
CA SER A 44 15.48 4.08 -3.36
C SER A 44 15.95 5.25 -2.53
N VAL A 45 17.16 5.71 -2.85
CA VAL A 45 17.79 6.89 -2.28
C VAL A 45 18.08 7.83 -3.43
N SER A 46 17.48 9.01 -3.41
CA SER A 46 17.69 10.04 -4.44
C SER A 46 18.38 11.25 -3.82
N THR A 47 19.44 11.73 -4.43
CA THR A 47 20.20 12.89 -3.95
C THR A 47 20.46 13.84 -5.12
N VAL A 48 20.22 15.13 -4.90
CA VAL A 48 20.35 16.18 -5.92
C VAL A 48 21.51 17.10 -5.56
N MET A 49 22.37 17.42 -6.53
CA MET A 49 23.41 18.44 -6.41
C MET A 49 23.48 19.24 -7.71
N SER A 50 22.86 20.42 -7.70
CA SER A 50 22.63 21.20 -8.92
C SER A 50 23.91 21.64 -9.61
N GLY A 51 23.98 21.45 -10.94
CA GLY A 51 25.10 21.91 -11.77
C GLY A 51 26.33 21.01 -11.76
N ALA A 52 26.23 19.84 -11.13
CA ALA A 52 27.28 18.84 -11.13
C ALA A 52 27.24 17.96 -12.38
N SER A 53 28.42 17.64 -12.93
CA SER A 53 28.55 16.64 -13.99
C SER A 53 28.22 15.24 -13.45
N ALA A 54 27.86 14.30 -14.33
CA ALA A 54 27.60 12.92 -13.91
C ALA A 54 28.80 12.27 -13.20
N GLU A 55 30.04 12.62 -13.61
CA GLU A 55 31.27 12.12 -12.99
C GLU A 55 31.48 12.72 -11.60
N ASP A 56 31.12 14.00 -11.39
CA ASP A 56 31.18 14.63 -10.07
C ASP A 56 30.09 14.06 -9.15
N MET A 57 28.88 13.82 -9.67
CA MET A 57 27.80 13.14 -8.93
C MET A 57 28.19 11.74 -8.48
N GLU A 58 28.90 11.00 -9.33
CA GLU A 58 29.43 9.69 -8.99
C GLU A 58 30.41 9.80 -7.82
N LYS A 59 31.46 10.62 -7.97
CA LYS A 59 32.57 10.69 -6.99
C LYS A 59 32.22 11.37 -5.67
N LEU A 60 31.42 12.45 -5.71
CA LEU A 60 31.18 13.31 -4.55
C LEU A 60 29.92 12.98 -3.78
N VAL A 61 28.96 12.29 -4.42
CA VAL A 61 27.67 11.96 -3.81
C VAL A 61 27.46 10.46 -3.78
N THR A 62 27.55 9.79 -4.92
CA THR A 62 27.18 8.38 -5.05
C THR A 62 28.16 7.47 -4.31
N ASP A 63 29.46 7.61 -4.55
CA ASP A 63 30.52 6.80 -3.92
C ASP A 63 30.47 6.90 -2.37
N PRO A 64 30.42 8.10 -1.75
CA PRO A 64 30.24 8.22 -0.30
C PRO A 64 29.00 7.49 0.21
N LEU A 65 27.86 7.66 -0.46
CA LEU A 65 26.61 7.04 -0.06
C LEU A 65 26.65 5.51 -0.20
N GLU A 66 27.27 4.98 -1.26
CA GLU A 66 27.49 3.54 -1.40
C GLU A 66 28.37 2.97 -0.28
N GLU A 67 29.43 3.67 0.13
CA GLU A 67 30.25 3.28 1.29
C GLU A 67 29.45 3.23 2.60
N ALA A 68 28.48 4.14 2.77
CA ALA A 68 27.58 4.13 3.91
C ALA A 68 26.61 2.94 3.85
N ILE A 69 26.02 2.69 2.68
CA ILE A 69 25.09 1.58 2.44
C ILE A 69 25.79 0.23 2.64
N ALA A 70 27.06 0.09 2.25
CA ALA A 70 27.84 -1.13 2.41
C ALA A 70 28.03 -1.57 3.88
N LYS A 71 27.83 -0.68 4.86
CA LYS A 71 27.87 -1.01 6.30
C LYS A 71 26.57 -1.61 6.80
N VAL A 72 25.49 -1.52 6.03
CA VAL A 72 24.17 -2.02 6.42
C VAL A 72 24.12 -3.52 6.16
N SER A 73 23.66 -4.28 7.16
CA SER A 73 23.51 -5.74 7.03
C SER A 73 22.30 -6.12 6.17
N ASP A 74 22.34 -7.35 5.63
CA ASP A 74 21.25 -7.95 4.85
C ASP A 74 20.97 -7.25 3.51
N VAL A 75 21.91 -6.43 3.02
CA VAL A 75 21.89 -5.90 1.65
C VAL A 75 22.35 -6.98 0.68
N ARG A 76 21.50 -7.31 -0.30
CA ARG A 76 21.80 -8.31 -1.33
C ARG A 76 22.58 -7.71 -2.48
N PHE A 77 22.12 -6.58 -3.01
CA PHE A 77 22.85 -5.80 -4.01
C PHE A 77 22.42 -4.33 -3.97
N VAL A 78 23.32 -3.48 -4.46
CA VAL A 78 23.10 -2.05 -4.66
C VAL A 78 23.29 -1.77 -6.14
N GLN A 79 22.41 -0.96 -6.72
CA GLN A 79 22.54 -0.45 -8.07
C GLN A 79 22.41 1.06 -8.02
N SER A 80 23.41 1.77 -8.51
CA SER A 80 23.43 3.22 -8.59
C SER A 80 23.39 3.72 -10.03
N SER A 81 22.87 4.92 -10.23
CA SER A 81 22.93 5.66 -11.48
C SER A 81 23.15 7.13 -11.19
N SER A 82 24.29 7.65 -11.63
CA SER A 82 24.60 9.07 -11.62
C SER A 82 24.26 9.70 -12.96
N ARG A 83 23.57 10.83 -12.92
CA ARG A 83 23.29 11.68 -14.09
C ARG A 83 23.66 13.11 -13.73
N GLU A 84 23.55 14.01 -14.69
CA GLU A 84 23.69 15.44 -14.41
C GLU A 84 22.76 15.84 -13.26
N SER A 85 23.32 16.48 -12.24
CA SER A 85 22.67 16.95 -11.02
C SER A 85 21.96 15.93 -10.11
N VAL A 86 21.88 14.64 -10.46
CA VAL A 86 21.12 13.65 -9.67
C VAL A 86 21.84 12.31 -9.54
N SER A 87 21.78 11.74 -8.35
CA SER A 87 22.21 10.38 -8.02
C SER A 87 21.01 9.57 -7.53
N GLU A 88 20.74 8.44 -8.17
CA GLU A 88 19.72 7.49 -7.76
C GLU A 88 20.38 6.17 -7.36
N ILE A 89 20.21 5.76 -6.10
CA ILE A 89 20.73 4.50 -5.57
C ILE A 89 19.56 3.61 -5.16
N THR A 90 19.43 2.49 -5.84
CA THR A 90 18.43 1.46 -5.55
C THR A 90 19.08 0.31 -4.78
N ILE A 91 18.50 -0.03 -3.63
CA ILE A 91 19.04 -1.01 -2.70
C ILE A 91 18.05 -2.16 -2.57
N ARG A 92 18.52 -3.38 -2.85
CA ARG A 92 17.78 -4.62 -2.59
C ARG A 92 18.30 -5.24 -1.31
N PHE A 93 17.41 -5.42 -0.34
CA PHE A 93 17.69 -6.28 0.81
C PHE A 93 17.40 -7.75 0.48
N GLU A 94 17.97 -8.66 1.25
CA GLU A 94 17.60 -10.07 1.25
C GLU A 94 16.10 -10.25 1.54
N ASP A 95 15.56 -11.44 1.28
CA ASP A 95 14.18 -11.79 1.57
C ASP A 95 14.00 -11.98 3.10
N ILE A 96 13.94 -10.86 3.82
CA ILE A 96 13.81 -10.75 5.28
C ILE A 96 12.38 -10.36 5.70
N ASP A 97 12.03 -10.66 6.95
CA ASP A 97 10.74 -10.28 7.53
C ASP A 97 10.61 -8.76 7.74
N GLU A 98 9.38 -8.24 7.71
CA GLU A 98 9.04 -6.82 7.83
C GLU A 98 9.70 -6.14 9.04
N ARG A 99 9.66 -6.79 10.21
CA ARG A 99 10.23 -6.21 11.44
C ARG A 99 11.75 -6.12 11.38
N THR A 100 12.41 -7.06 10.71
CA THR A 100 13.86 -6.99 10.47
C THR A 100 14.16 -5.93 9.40
N PHE A 101 13.35 -5.83 8.35
CA PHE A 101 13.46 -4.80 7.32
C PHE A 101 13.35 -3.40 7.91
N ASP A 102 12.36 -3.10 8.75
CA ASP A 102 12.19 -1.80 9.42
C ASP A 102 13.44 -1.36 10.21
N LYS A 103 14.10 -2.32 10.86
CA LYS A 103 15.35 -2.06 11.57
C LYS A 103 16.47 -1.72 10.60
N ARG A 104 16.57 -2.43 9.47
CA ARG A 104 17.56 -2.14 8.43
C ARG A 104 17.34 -0.81 7.76
N ILE A 105 16.10 -0.38 7.57
CA ILE A 105 15.80 0.98 7.08
C ILE A 105 16.27 2.02 8.08
N SER A 106 16.02 1.79 9.37
CA SER A 106 16.47 2.70 10.43
C SER A 106 17.99 2.79 10.49
N ASP A 107 18.68 1.65 10.31
CA ASP A 107 20.14 1.59 10.21
C ASP A 107 20.66 2.32 8.97
N LEU A 108 20.06 2.04 7.81
CA LEU A 108 20.37 2.66 6.52
C LEU A 108 20.23 4.19 6.59
N ARG A 109 19.09 4.68 7.10
CA ARG A 109 18.82 6.11 7.24
C ARG A 109 19.87 6.79 8.12
N ARG A 110 20.29 6.13 9.21
CA ARG A 110 21.34 6.64 10.10
C ARG A 110 22.70 6.68 9.41
N GLU A 111 23.11 5.61 8.73
CA GLU A 111 24.41 5.57 8.04
C GLU A 111 24.48 6.60 6.90
N ILE A 112 23.41 6.71 6.09
CA ILE A 112 23.30 7.72 5.03
C ILE A 112 23.37 9.12 5.61
N GLN A 113 22.60 9.44 6.64
CA GLN A 113 22.60 10.79 7.21
C GLN A 113 23.97 11.16 7.82
N ASN A 114 24.63 10.21 8.49
CA ASN A 114 25.97 10.44 9.04
C ASN A 114 26.99 10.76 7.94
N LYS A 115 26.93 10.03 6.83
CA LYS A 115 27.83 10.23 5.69
C LYS A 115 27.51 11.51 4.94
N ALA A 116 26.23 11.80 4.72
CA ALA A 116 25.74 13.05 4.13
C ALA A 116 26.29 14.27 4.88
N ASN A 117 26.19 14.28 6.22
CA ASN A 117 26.66 15.40 7.02
C ASN A 117 28.19 15.56 7.09
N THR A 118 28.97 14.53 6.73
CA THR A 118 30.43 14.54 6.91
C THR A 118 31.18 14.71 5.58
N ASP A 119 30.69 14.06 4.52
CA ASP A 119 31.46 13.84 3.30
C ASP A 119 30.79 14.43 2.04
N LEU A 120 29.47 14.68 2.05
CA LEU A 120 28.81 15.30 0.90
C LEU A 120 29.13 16.80 0.84
N PRO A 121 29.26 17.39 -0.37
CA PRO A 121 29.41 18.83 -0.53
C PRO A 121 28.23 19.62 0.04
N ASP A 122 28.47 20.85 0.48
CA ASP A 122 27.42 21.75 1.01
C ASP A 122 26.34 22.08 -0.05
N GLU A 123 26.67 21.92 -1.34
CA GLU A 123 25.75 22.12 -2.47
C GLU A 123 24.80 20.93 -2.71
N ALA A 124 25.05 19.78 -2.08
CA ALA A 124 24.19 18.60 -2.19
C ALA A 124 22.99 18.73 -1.23
N GLU A 125 21.80 18.42 -1.73
CA GLU A 125 20.60 18.31 -0.90
C GLU A 125 20.66 17.05 -0.03
N ASP A 126 19.90 17.06 1.07
CA ASP A 126 19.76 15.88 1.92
C ASP A 126 19.21 14.68 1.13
N PRO A 127 19.83 13.48 1.23
CA PRO A 127 19.35 12.30 0.53
C PRO A 127 17.91 11.93 0.91
N TYR A 128 17.05 11.81 -0.10
CA TYR A 128 15.66 11.39 0.08
C TYR A 128 15.54 9.86 -0.01
N ILE A 129 15.18 9.23 1.11
CA ILE A 129 15.05 7.77 1.22
C ILE A 129 13.56 7.41 1.22
N PHE A 130 13.14 6.56 0.28
CA PHE A 130 11.79 6.03 0.23
C PHE A 130 11.76 4.53 -0.06
N GLU A 131 10.79 3.85 0.53
CA GLU A 131 10.53 2.42 0.35
C GLU A 131 9.78 2.18 -0.96
N ILE A 132 10.06 1.09 -1.65
CA ILE A 132 9.33 0.66 -2.85
C ILE A 132 8.44 -0.52 -2.46
N THR A 133 7.12 -0.31 -2.52
CA THR A 133 6.10 -1.30 -2.18
C THR A 133 5.09 -1.43 -3.31
N SER A 134 4.22 -2.44 -3.25
CA SER A 134 3.07 -2.55 -4.16
C SER A 134 2.14 -1.32 -4.08
N SER A 135 2.03 -0.67 -2.92
CA SER A 135 1.15 0.49 -2.69
C SER A 135 1.59 1.78 -3.39
N ASN A 136 2.90 1.96 -3.62
CA ASN A 136 3.45 3.20 -4.17
C ASN A 136 4.09 3.04 -5.56
N SER A 137 4.43 1.82 -5.95
CA SER A 137 4.95 1.52 -7.30
C SER A 137 3.86 1.65 -8.37
N PHE A 138 2.60 1.45 -7.99
CA PHE A 138 1.44 1.58 -8.86
C PHE A 138 0.52 2.67 -8.31
N PRO A 139 0.29 3.77 -9.06
CA PRO A 139 -0.57 4.84 -8.59
C PRO A 139 -1.99 4.33 -8.40
N THR A 140 -2.59 4.65 -7.26
CA THR A 140 -3.98 4.29 -6.94
C THR A 140 -4.99 5.12 -7.73
N ALA A 141 -4.62 6.36 -8.07
CA ALA A 141 -5.43 7.24 -8.89
C ALA A 141 -4.54 8.16 -9.71
N LEU A 142 -5.01 8.47 -10.92
CA LEU A 142 -4.45 9.53 -11.76
C LEU A 142 -5.43 10.69 -11.83
N ILE A 143 -5.05 11.83 -11.25
CA ILE A 143 -5.84 13.08 -11.31
C ILE A 143 -5.17 14.02 -12.31
N LEU A 144 -5.97 14.66 -13.14
CA LEU A 144 -5.52 15.64 -14.11
C LEU A 144 -6.16 16.99 -13.84
N VAL A 145 -5.34 18.04 -13.73
CA VAL A 145 -5.79 19.42 -13.64
C VAL A 145 -5.55 20.07 -15.00
N ARG A 146 -6.61 20.40 -15.74
CA ARG A 146 -6.51 21.08 -17.04
C ARG A 146 -6.81 22.56 -16.92
N GLY A 147 -6.13 23.35 -17.74
CA GLY A 147 -6.35 24.78 -17.88
C GLY A 147 -6.63 25.18 -19.32
N GLN A 148 -7.09 26.42 -19.53
CA GLN A 148 -7.25 26.98 -20.87
C GLN A 148 -5.90 27.20 -21.57
N ALA A 149 -4.86 27.49 -20.78
CA ALA A 149 -3.49 27.69 -21.22
C ALA A 149 -2.52 27.10 -20.20
N ASP A 150 -1.27 26.91 -20.61
CA ASP A 150 -0.17 26.58 -19.73
C ASP A 150 0.36 27.87 -19.09
N ASP A 151 -0.34 28.34 -18.05
CA ASP A 151 -0.10 29.61 -17.39
C ASP A 151 -0.01 29.50 -15.87
N GLU A 152 0.20 30.64 -15.22
CA GLU A 152 0.29 30.74 -13.76
C GLU A 152 -1.04 30.38 -13.06
N VAL A 153 -2.18 30.51 -13.75
CA VAL A 153 -3.48 30.11 -13.22
C VAL A 153 -3.53 28.59 -13.12
N LEU A 154 -3.14 27.86 -14.16
CA LEU A 154 -3.04 26.41 -14.11
C LEU A 154 -2.08 25.95 -13.01
N ARG A 155 -0.84 26.48 -13.01
CA ARG A 155 0.21 26.09 -12.05
C ARG A 155 -0.20 26.33 -10.60
N SER A 156 -0.69 27.54 -10.27
CA SER A 156 -1.04 27.89 -8.88
C SER A 156 -2.23 27.08 -8.34
N ASN A 157 -3.26 26.84 -9.16
CA ASN A 157 -4.38 25.98 -8.76
C ASN A 157 -3.91 24.52 -8.65
N ALA A 158 -3.08 24.03 -9.57
CA ALA A 158 -2.51 22.69 -9.50
C ALA A 158 -1.68 22.50 -8.22
N GLU A 159 -0.81 23.43 -7.86
CA GLU A 159 -0.01 23.37 -6.62
C GLU A 159 -0.90 23.34 -5.37
N THR A 160 -1.94 24.18 -5.32
CA THR A 160 -2.91 24.17 -4.22
C THR A 160 -3.63 22.82 -4.13
N ILE A 161 -4.08 22.31 -5.28
CA ILE A 161 -4.76 21.01 -5.38
C ILE A 161 -3.84 19.88 -4.93
N LYS A 162 -2.57 19.90 -5.31
CA LYS A 162 -1.56 18.92 -4.88
C LYS A 162 -1.45 18.89 -3.36
N GLN A 163 -1.24 20.04 -2.72
CA GLN A 163 -1.10 20.16 -1.26
C GLN A 163 -2.37 19.71 -0.52
N ASP A 164 -3.55 20.01 -1.08
CA ASP A 164 -4.82 19.58 -0.50
C ASP A 164 -5.00 18.06 -0.64
N ILE A 165 -4.59 17.45 -1.76
CA ILE A 165 -4.62 15.98 -1.96
C ILE A 165 -3.65 15.30 -0.98
N GLU A 166 -2.45 15.82 -0.79
CA GLU A 166 -1.45 15.28 0.17
C GLU A 166 -1.98 15.23 1.61
N ARG A 167 -2.92 16.10 1.96
CA ARG A 167 -3.57 16.13 3.29
C ARG A 167 -4.71 15.12 3.44
N ILE A 168 -5.16 14.49 2.36
CA ILE A 168 -6.25 13.51 2.41
C ILE A 168 -5.77 12.25 3.13
N LYS A 169 -6.56 11.81 4.13
CA LYS A 169 -6.27 10.58 4.88
C LYS A 169 -6.15 9.40 3.93
N GLY A 170 -5.00 8.71 3.97
CA GLY A 170 -4.70 7.53 3.16
C GLY A 170 -3.82 7.80 1.95
N VAL A 171 -3.58 9.07 1.59
CA VAL A 171 -2.57 9.44 0.59
C VAL A 171 -1.18 9.38 1.21
N ASP A 172 -0.25 8.69 0.55
CA ASP A 172 1.16 8.63 0.92
C ASP A 172 1.96 9.77 0.28
N GLY A 173 1.77 9.95 -1.03
CA GLY A 173 2.43 11.00 -1.80
C GLY A 173 1.72 11.30 -3.11
N VAL A 174 2.01 12.49 -3.64
CA VAL A 174 1.48 12.96 -4.92
C VAL A 174 2.66 13.36 -5.81
N ARG A 175 2.93 12.53 -6.83
CA ARG A 175 3.92 12.86 -7.85
C ARG A 175 3.26 13.72 -8.92
N ALA A 176 3.73 14.95 -9.06
CA ALA A 176 3.28 15.85 -10.10
C ALA A 176 4.15 15.72 -11.37
N ALA A 177 3.51 15.80 -12.53
CA ALA A 177 4.15 15.87 -13.83
C ALA A 177 3.63 17.10 -14.58
N ALA A 178 4.52 17.79 -15.30
CA ALA A 178 4.27 19.09 -15.93
C ALA A 178 3.84 20.21 -14.94
N LEU A 179 4.25 20.10 -13.66
CA LEU A 179 4.07 21.16 -12.66
C LEU A 179 5.37 21.94 -12.52
N HIS A 180 5.48 23.06 -13.23
CA HIS A 180 6.71 23.86 -13.25
C HIS A 180 6.91 24.62 -11.93
N VAL A 181 8.15 24.62 -11.44
CA VAL A 181 8.55 25.38 -10.25
C VAL A 181 8.62 26.87 -10.63
N PRO A 182 7.99 27.78 -9.85
CA PRO A 182 8.10 29.21 -10.10
C PRO A 182 9.50 29.71 -9.72
N GLU A 183 10.10 30.53 -10.58
CA GLU A 183 11.47 31.03 -10.40
C GLU A 183 11.55 32.54 -10.66
N LEU A 184 12.57 33.18 -10.10
CA LEU A 184 12.97 34.53 -10.47
C LEU A 184 14.09 34.44 -11.49
N LEU A 185 13.77 34.69 -12.76
CA LEU A 185 14.73 34.63 -13.85
C LEU A 185 15.47 35.96 -13.98
N VAL A 186 16.80 35.88 -13.89
CA VAL A 186 17.72 37.00 -14.11
C VAL A 186 18.41 36.82 -15.46
N GLU A 187 17.88 37.48 -16.50
CA GLU A 187 18.44 37.44 -17.84
C GLU A 187 19.52 38.52 -18.00
N PHE A 188 20.79 38.10 -18.02
CA PHE A 188 21.91 39.02 -18.24
C PHE A 188 21.86 39.66 -19.63
N GLN A 189 22.21 40.95 -19.72
CA GLN A 189 22.30 41.68 -20.99
C GLN A 189 23.78 41.93 -21.33
N PRO A 190 24.39 41.12 -22.22
CA PRO A 190 25.84 41.14 -22.45
C PRO A 190 26.39 42.51 -22.85
N GLU A 191 25.67 43.24 -23.71
CA GLU A 191 26.04 44.57 -24.18
C GLU A 191 26.15 45.58 -23.01
N LYS A 192 25.23 45.49 -22.03
CA LYS A 192 25.23 46.38 -20.87
C LYS A 192 26.30 45.99 -19.86
N LEU A 193 26.45 44.68 -19.60
CA LEU A 193 27.54 44.18 -18.76
C LEU A 193 28.90 44.66 -19.27
N GLN A 194 29.13 44.59 -20.59
CA GLN A 194 30.36 45.07 -21.22
C GLN A 194 30.53 46.59 -21.08
N ALA A 195 29.46 47.37 -21.32
CA ALA A 195 29.51 48.83 -21.21
C ALA A 195 29.84 49.33 -19.79
N TYR A 196 29.38 48.61 -18.76
CA TYR A 196 29.67 48.92 -17.36
C TYR A 196 30.93 48.22 -16.83
N GLY A 197 31.58 47.38 -17.64
CA GLY A 197 32.80 46.65 -17.26
C GLY A 197 32.57 45.62 -16.14
N VAL A 198 31.38 45.03 -16.07
CA VAL A 198 30.98 44.08 -15.02
C VAL A 198 30.85 42.68 -15.61
N SER A 199 31.38 41.66 -14.92
CA SER A 199 31.20 40.26 -15.31
C SER A 199 29.86 39.70 -14.81
N ALA A 200 29.29 38.73 -15.54
CA ALA A 200 28.08 38.03 -15.10
C ALA A 200 28.27 37.34 -13.73
N VAL A 201 29.49 36.84 -13.47
CA VAL A 201 29.86 36.24 -12.18
C VAL A 201 29.73 37.26 -11.04
N ALA A 202 30.22 38.49 -11.23
CA ALA A 202 30.10 39.53 -10.19
C ALA A 202 28.64 39.87 -9.88
N VAL A 203 27.77 39.86 -10.88
CA VAL A 203 26.32 40.04 -10.69
C VAL A 203 25.73 38.87 -9.90
N ALA A 204 26.04 37.63 -10.31
CA ALA A 204 25.55 36.43 -9.64
C ALA A 204 25.99 36.36 -8.16
N GLU A 205 27.26 36.66 -7.85
CA GLU A 205 27.75 36.70 -6.47
C GLU A 205 27.10 37.81 -5.64
N THR A 206 26.86 38.98 -6.23
CA THR A 206 26.18 40.09 -5.55
C THR A 206 24.74 39.70 -5.19
N ILE A 207 24.03 39.06 -6.11
CA ILE A 207 22.69 38.54 -5.86
C ILE A 207 22.75 37.46 -4.79
N ARG A 208 23.63 36.45 -4.90
CA ARG A 208 23.75 35.36 -3.92
C ARG A 208 24.09 35.86 -2.51
N GLY A 209 24.99 36.83 -2.39
CA GLY A 209 25.39 37.42 -1.11
C GLY A 209 24.28 38.25 -0.45
N SER A 210 23.41 38.87 -1.25
CA SER A 210 22.32 39.74 -0.78
C SER A 210 20.99 38.97 -0.59
N PHE A 211 20.75 37.94 -1.40
CA PHE A 211 19.52 37.16 -1.42
C PHE A 211 19.57 36.01 -0.41
N ARG A 212 19.84 36.36 0.84
CA ARG A 212 19.85 35.42 1.96
C ARG A 212 19.37 36.11 3.21
N ASP A 213 18.64 35.37 4.03
CA ASP A 213 18.24 35.88 5.32
C ASP A 213 19.38 35.73 6.32
N THR A 214 19.73 36.80 7.02
CA THR A 214 20.88 36.82 7.93
C THR A 214 20.41 37.07 9.36
N SER A 215 20.84 36.26 10.31
CA SER A 215 20.62 36.53 11.73
C SER A 215 21.49 37.71 12.16
N ALA A 216 20.87 38.75 12.72
CA ALA A 216 21.57 39.91 13.27
C ALA A 216 21.86 39.76 14.78
N GLY A 217 21.56 38.60 15.35
CA GLY A 217 21.82 38.26 16.75
C GLY A 217 20.60 38.42 17.66
N VAL A 218 20.87 38.43 18.96
CA VAL A 218 19.84 38.57 20.02
C VAL A 218 20.03 39.91 20.70
N MET A 219 18.95 40.67 20.83
CA MET A 219 18.89 41.93 21.54
C MET A 219 18.09 41.73 22.82
N THR A 220 18.67 42.05 23.98
CA THR A 220 17.94 42.02 25.25
C THR A 220 17.33 43.39 25.53
N LEU A 221 16.00 43.47 25.59
CA LEU A 221 15.25 44.66 26.00
C LEU A 221 14.41 44.33 27.22
N GLU A 222 14.54 45.12 28.30
CA GLU A 222 13.74 44.97 29.53
C GLU A 222 13.73 43.54 30.13
N GLY A 223 14.83 42.81 29.97
CA GLY A 223 14.96 41.42 30.46
C GLY A 223 14.34 40.36 29.55
N GLN A 224 13.82 40.74 28.37
CA GLN A 224 13.38 39.82 27.33
C GLN A 224 14.36 39.80 26.16
N GLU A 225 14.65 38.61 25.65
CA GLU A 225 15.50 38.40 24.49
C GLU A 225 14.68 38.43 23.20
N TRP A 226 15.07 39.30 22.28
CA TRP A 226 14.47 39.45 20.96
C TRP A 226 15.47 39.00 19.90
N LEU A 227 15.09 38.04 19.08
CA LEU A 227 15.90 37.64 17.92
C LEU A 227 15.71 38.66 16.80
N VAL A 228 16.81 39.27 16.35
CA VAL A 228 16.81 40.23 15.26
C VAL A 228 17.32 39.51 14.00
N ARG A 229 16.55 39.59 12.91
CA ARG A 229 16.89 38.97 11.62
C ARG A 229 16.70 39.98 10.51
N VAL A 230 17.62 39.97 9.54
CA VAL A 230 17.50 40.70 8.28
C VAL A 230 16.89 39.74 7.26
N LEU A 231 15.73 40.12 6.73
CA LEU A 231 15.07 39.41 5.63
C LEU A 231 15.68 39.91 4.31
N GLY A 232 16.47 39.06 3.67
CA GLY A 232 17.15 39.37 2.41
C GLY A 232 16.53 38.68 1.20
N THR A 233 15.75 37.62 1.42
CA THR A 233 15.01 36.91 0.37
C THR A 233 13.66 37.58 0.09
N ASN A 234 13.32 37.75 -1.19
CA ASN A 234 12.07 38.37 -1.61
C ASN A 234 11.59 37.75 -2.93
N ALA A 235 10.29 37.47 -3.03
CA ALA A 235 9.69 36.95 -4.24
C ALA A 235 9.43 38.02 -5.32
N ASP A 236 9.69 39.29 -5.05
CA ASP A 236 9.49 40.41 -5.98
C ASP A 236 10.70 40.60 -6.92
N PRO A 237 10.53 40.48 -8.26
CA PRO A 237 11.59 40.79 -9.23
C PRO A 237 12.20 42.19 -9.06
N GLU A 238 11.39 43.17 -8.67
CA GLU A 238 11.84 44.56 -8.49
C GLU A 238 12.84 44.68 -7.35
N TYR A 239 12.72 43.85 -6.31
CA TYR A 239 13.68 43.82 -5.22
C TYR A 239 15.08 43.45 -5.74
N ILE A 240 15.19 42.39 -6.54
CA ILE A 240 16.46 41.97 -7.14
C ILE A 240 16.94 43.01 -8.16
N ALA A 241 16.04 43.57 -8.96
CA ALA A 241 16.39 44.59 -9.95
C ALA A 241 16.97 45.87 -9.32
N ASN A 242 16.55 46.22 -8.10
CA ASN A 242 17.06 47.39 -7.39
C ASN A 242 18.28 47.09 -6.51
N LEU A 243 18.77 45.84 -6.47
CA LEU A 243 19.97 45.52 -5.72
C LEU A 243 21.16 46.32 -6.26
N PRO A 244 21.89 47.02 -5.38
CA PRO A 244 23.01 47.82 -5.80
C PRO A 244 24.24 46.96 -6.05
N LEU A 245 24.86 47.15 -7.22
CA LEU A 245 26.13 46.52 -7.56
C LEU A 245 27.20 47.59 -7.71
N LEU A 246 28.30 47.43 -6.97
CA LEU A 246 29.41 48.35 -7.02
C LEU A 246 30.26 48.09 -8.27
N THR A 247 30.40 49.09 -9.13
CA THR A 247 31.21 49.05 -10.34
C THR A 247 32.33 50.09 -10.27
N ALA A 248 33.29 50.01 -11.21
CA ALA A 248 34.31 51.05 -11.37
C ALA A 248 33.70 52.43 -11.74
N ALA A 249 32.49 52.46 -12.29
CA ALA A 249 31.75 53.68 -12.63
C ALA A 249 30.81 54.17 -11.50
N GLY A 250 30.80 53.48 -10.35
CA GLY A 250 29.91 53.75 -9.22
C GLY A 250 28.87 52.66 -8.99
N GLU A 251 27.86 52.96 -8.19
CA GLU A 251 26.78 52.03 -7.84
C GLU A 251 25.76 51.95 -8.98
N VAL A 252 25.53 50.74 -9.48
CA VAL A 252 24.60 50.46 -10.58
C VAL A 252 23.63 49.37 -10.13
N PRO A 253 22.30 49.60 -10.22
CA PRO A 253 21.32 48.57 -9.87
C PRO A 253 21.38 47.40 -10.87
N VAL A 254 21.15 46.18 -10.39
CA VAL A 254 21.14 44.95 -11.20
C VAL A 254 20.18 45.06 -12.39
N GLY A 255 19.04 45.73 -12.25
CA GLY A 255 18.05 45.95 -13.30
C GLY A 255 18.55 46.77 -14.49
N LYS A 256 19.65 47.52 -14.34
CA LYS A 256 20.34 48.15 -15.48
C LYS A 256 21.23 47.19 -16.24
N LEU A 257 21.63 46.07 -15.65
CA LEU A 257 22.57 45.09 -16.20
C LEU A 257 21.87 43.78 -16.65
N ALA A 258 20.72 43.47 -16.06
CA ALA A 258 19.94 42.27 -16.30
C ALA A 258 18.44 42.58 -16.28
N ARG A 259 17.64 41.78 -17.00
CA ARG A 259 16.19 41.79 -16.84
C ARG A 259 15.83 40.77 -15.77
N VAL A 260 15.16 41.22 -14.71
CA VAL A 260 14.61 40.32 -13.69
C VAL A 260 13.12 40.17 -13.96
N SER A 261 12.63 38.93 -14.00
CA SER A 261 11.21 38.64 -14.20
C SER A 261 10.79 37.41 -13.41
N ARG A 262 9.48 37.29 -13.14
CA ARG A 262 8.91 36.02 -12.69
C ARG A 262 8.84 35.09 -13.90
N ALA A 263 9.46 33.93 -13.77
CA ALA A 263 9.43 32.88 -14.78
C ALA A 263 9.04 31.55 -14.13
N ARG A 264 9.13 30.51 -14.93
CA ARG A 264 8.97 29.12 -14.50
C ARG A 264 10.24 28.41 -14.94
N GLY A 265 10.68 27.42 -14.16
CA GLY A 265 11.76 26.53 -14.58
C GLY A 265 11.43 25.88 -15.93
N ASP A 266 12.46 25.47 -16.64
CA ASP A 266 12.33 24.86 -17.97
C ASP A 266 11.38 23.65 -17.94
N ALA A 267 10.63 23.47 -19.04
CA ALA A 267 9.65 22.40 -19.11
C ALA A 267 10.34 21.05 -19.38
N GLU A 268 10.61 20.29 -18.32
CA GLU A 268 11.07 18.90 -18.44
C GLU A 268 10.01 17.97 -19.03
N GLN A 269 8.74 18.27 -18.74
CA GLN A 269 7.59 17.47 -19.13
C GLN A 269 6.43 18.37 -19.55
N LEU A 270 5.74 17.98 -20.61
CA LEU A 270 4.53 18.66 -21.10
C LEU A 270 3.39 17.64 -21.16
N ILE A 271 2.26 17.97 -20.54
CA ILE A 271 1.07 17.11 -20.56
C ILE A 271 -0.09 17.88 -21.18
N ARG A 272 -0.82 17.18 -22.06
CA ARG A 272 -2.04 17.67 -22.67
C ARG A 272 -3.12 16.62 -22.61
N TYR A 273 -4.34 17.06 -22.33
CA TYR A 273 -5.54 16.23 -22.38
C TYR A 273 -6.52 16.84 -23.38
N ASN A 274 -6.89 16.08 -24.41
CA ASN A 274 -7.75 16.55 -25.50
C ASN A 274 -7.32 17.90 -26.11
N GLY A 275 -6.00 18.10 -26.26
CA GLY A 275 -5.41 19.31 -26.83
C GLY A 275 -5.25 20.50 -25.86
N THR A 276 -5.80 20.41 -24.64
CA THR A 276 -5.61 21.45 -23.60
C THR A 276 -4.43 21.12 -22.67
N PRO A 277 -3.61 22.11 -22.26
CA PRO A 277 -2.55 21.90 -21.28
C PRO A 277 -3.07 21.41 -19.93
N ALA A 278 -2.29 20.55 -19.30
CA ALA A 278 -2.67 19.96 -18.02
C ALA A 278 -1.47 19.59 -17.16
N VAL A 279 -1.72 19.51 -15.86
CA VAL A 279 -0.82 18.93 -14.86
C VAL A 279 -1.39 17.57 -14.46
N MET A 280 -0.54 16.55 -14.39
CA MET A 280 -0.95 15.21 -13.95
C MET A 280 -0.41 14.92 -12.56
N PHE A 281 -1.27 14.36 -11.72
CA PHE A 281 -0.97 13.90 -10.38
C PHE A 281 -1.13 12.39 -10.31
N SER A 282 -0.03 11.70 -10.03
CA SER A 282 0.00 10.28 -9.70
C SER A 282 -0.04 10.14 -8.18
N ILE A 283 -1.10 9.51 -7.67
CA ILE A 283 -1.38 9.44 -6.24
C ILE A 283 -1.07 8.03 -5.75
N SER A 284 -0.17 7.95 -4.78
CA SER A 284 0.16 6.70 -4.10
C SER A 284 -0.58 6.60 -2.77
N LYS A 285 -1.06 5.41 -2.42
CA LYS A 285 -1.74 5.16 -1.14
C LYS A 285 -0.74 4.79 -0.06
N LYS A 286 -1.06 5.08 1.20
CA LYS A 286 -0.34 4.49 2.34
C LYS A 286 -0.65 3.00 2.39
N SER A 287 0.32 2.20 2.82
CA SER A 287 0.10 0.77 3.05
C SER A 287 -1.10 0.52 3.97
N TYR A 288 -1.83 -0.56 3.69
CA TYR A 288 -3.06 -0.94 4.40
C TYR A 288 -4.19 0.10 4.34
N THR A 289 -4.17 1.01 3.35
CA THR A 289 -5.29 1.91 3.07
C THR A 289 -6.25 1.28 2.07
N ASN A 290 -7.55 1.32 2.37
CA ASN A 290 -8.58 0.84 1.47
C ASN A 290 -8.67 1.69 0.19
N THR A 291 -8.38 1.09 -0.96
CA THR A 291 -8.38 1.76 -2.27
C THR A 291 -9.75 2.35 -2.63
N LEU A 292 -10.83 1.61 -2.37
CA LEU A 292 -12.19 2.06 -2.68
C LEU A 292 -12.58 3.32 -1.88
N GLU A 293 -12.25 3.33 -0.59
CA GLU A 293 -12.54 4.48 0.27
C GLU A 293 -11.67 5.69 -0.09
N LEU A 294 -10.39 5.48 -0.42
CA LEU A 294 -9.49 6.55 -0.80
C LEU A 294 -9.96 7.25 -2.09
N VAL A 295 -10.30 6.50 -3.13
CA VAL A 295 -10.75 7.08 -4.39
C VAL A 295 -12.13 7.74 -4.24
N GLU A 296 -13.02 7.23 -3.39
CA GLU A 296 -14.28 7.91 -3.07
C GLU A 296 -14.04 9.28 -2.41
N ARG A 297 -13.08 9.38 -1.48
CA ARG A 297 -12.65 10.66 -0.88
C ARG A 297 -12.05 11.59 -1.94
N LEU A 298 -11.22 11.07 -2.85
CA LEU A 298 -10.63 11.84 -3.94
C LEU A 298 -11.71 12.36 -4.91
N SER A 299 -12.66 11.52 -5.32
CA SER A 299 -13.78 11.93 -6.18
C SER A 299 -14.62 13.02 -5.52
N SER A 300 -14.97 12.83 -4.23
CA SER A 300 -15.73 13.82 -3.46
C SER A 300 -14.98 15.15 -3.35
N TYR A 301 -13.66 15.11 -3.19
CA TYR A 301 -12.81 16.29 -3.19
C TYR A 301 -12.78 16.99 -4.57
N ILE A 302 -12.60 16.24 -5.66
CA ILE A 302 -12.63 16.74 -7.03
C ILE A 302 -13.94 17.46 -7.33
N ASP A 303 -15.07 16.86 -6.95
CA ASP A 303 -16.41 17.44 -7.17
C ASP A 303 -16.58 18.77 -6.45
N ASN A 304 -16.06 18.89 -5.22
CA ASN A 304 -16.10 20.12 -4.45
C ASN A 304 -15.18 21.21 -5.04
N VAL A 305 -13.94 20.86 -5.39
CA VAL A 305 -12.97 21.79 -5.95
C VAL A 305 -13.41 22.31 -7.31
N ASN A 306 -13.96 21.45 -8.15
CA ASN A 306 -14.47 21.82 -9.48
C ASN A 306 -15.51 22.94 -9.42
N GLN A 307 -16.31 23.05 -8.36
CA GLN A 307 -17.26 24.17 -8.22
C GLN A 307 -16.56 25.53 -8.07
N ALA A 308 -15.37 25.55 -7.45
CA ALA A 308 -14.58 26.77 -7.24
C ALA A 308 -13.69 27.09 -8.44
N VAL A 309 -12.96 26.10 -8.97
CA VAL A 309 -11.91 26.33 -9.98
C VAL A 309 -12.45 26.49 -11.39
N LYS A 310 -13.65 25.97 -11.69
CA LYS A 310 -14.29 26.11 -13.01
C LYS A 310 -14.55 27.55 -13.41
N LYS A 311 -14.80 28.44 -12.44
CA LYS A 311 -14.94 29.89 -12.68
C LYS A 311 -13.63 30.55 -13.16
N ARG A 312 -12.49 29.91 -12.89
CA ARG A 312 -11.14 30.35 -13.29
C ARG A 312 -10.67 29.66 -14.57
N GLY A 313 -11.51 28.87 -15.23
CA GLY A 313 -11.14 28.14 -16.44
C GLY A 313 -10.27 26.91 -16.19
N VAL A 314 -10.24 26.41 -14.94
CA VAL A 314 -9.53 25.20 -14.54
C VAL A 314 -10.53 24.09 -14.26
N GLU A 315 -10.18 22.86 -14.60
CA GLU A 315 -11.01 21.69 -14.33
C GLU A 315 -10.15 20.51 -13.89
N VAL A 316 -10.65 19.79 -12.89
CA VAL A 316 -10.00 18.62 -12.30
C VAL A 316 -10.76 17.38 -12.74
N LEU A 317 -10.03 16.39 -13.25
CA LEU A 317 -10.56 15.15 -13.80
C LEU A 317 -9.88 13.96 -13.13
N LEU A 318 -10.65 12.94 -12.76
CA LEU A 318 -10.11 11.62 -12.43
C LEU A 318 -9.99 10.84 -13.74
N LEU A 319 -8.77 10.52 -14.17
CA LEU A 319 -8.52 9.80 -15.43
C LEU A 319 -8.56 8.30 -15.25
N ASP A 320 -7.82 7.81 -14.27
CA ASP A 320 -7.72 6.39 -13.99
C ASP A 320 -8.30 6.11 -12.60
N ASP A 321 -9.46 5.47 -12.61
CA ASP A 321 -10.17 5.04 -11.42
C ASP A 321 -9.96 3.53 -11.24
N GLN A 322 -8.96 3.19 -10.43
CA GLN A 322 -8.65 1.80 -10.08
C GLN A 322 -9.79 1.13 -9.28
N THR A 323 -10.79 1.86 -8.79
CA THR A 323 -11.93 1.25 -8.09
C THR A 323 -12.84 0.46 -9.01
N ILE A 324 -12.97 0.84 -10.28
CA ILE A 324 -13.83 0.13 -11.24
C ILE A 324 -13.33 -1.30 -11.46
N PRO A 325 -12.07 -1.53 -11.88
CA PRO A 325 -11.54 -2.89 -12.03
C PRO A 325 -11.49 -3.62 -10.69
N THR A 326 -11.08 -2.95 -9.60
CA THR A 326 -11.03 -3.54 -8.25
C THR A 326 -12.40 -4.05 -7.79
N ARG A 327 -13.42 -3.19 -7.79
CA ARG A 327 -14.79 -3.52 -7.38
C ARG A 327 -15.33 -4.66 -8.23
N LYS A 328 -15.18 -4.56 -9.56
CA LYS A 328 -15.66 -5.60 -10.48
C LYS A 328 -14.99 -6.95 -10.21
N ALA A 329 -13.67 -6.97 -10.01
CA ALA A 329 -12.94 -8.20 -9.72
C ALA A 329 -13.37 -8.81 -8.38
N LEU A 330 -13.48 -7.98 -7.33
CA LEU A 330 -13.94 -8.42 -6.00
C LEU A 330 -15.39 -8.91 -6.03
N ASP A 331 -16.29 -8.21 -6.72
CA ASP A 331 -17.70 -8.59 -6.85
C ASP A 331 -17.85 -9.93 -7.60
N VAL A 332 -17.09 -10.13 -8.67
CA VAL A 332 -17.05 -11.40 -9.40
C VAL A 332 -16.55 -12.52 -8.50
N MET A 333 -15.47 -12.30 -7.76
CA MET A 333 -14.90 -13.33 -6.88
C MET A 333 -15.82 -13.66 -5.70
N GLN A 334 -16.44 -12.66 -5.07
CA GLN A 334 -17.42 -12.88 -4.00
C GLN A 334 -18.67 -13.60 -4.52
N THR A 335 -19.14 -13.24 -5.72
CA THR A 335 -20.26 -13.92 -6.37
C THR A 335 -19.91 -15.37 -6.67
N ASN A 336 -18.72 -15.63 -7.20
CA ASN A 336 -18.23 -16.99 -7.45
C ASN A 336 -18.10 -17.81 -6.16
N ALA A 337 -17.60 -17.20 -5.07
CA ALA A 337 -17.55 -17.84 -3.76
C ALA A 337 -18.94 -18.18 -3.24
N LEU A 338 -19.91 -17.27 -3.36
CA LEU A 338 -21.29 -17.50 -2.95
C LEU A 338 -21.98 -18.60 -3.80
N VAL A 339 -21.80 -18.56 -5.12
CA VAL A 339 -22.30 -19.61 -6.01
C VAL A 339 -21.64 -20.95 -5.68
N GLY A 340 -20.33 -20.98 -5.46
CA GLY A 340 -19.60 -22.16 -5.02
C GLY A 340 -20.18 -22.72 -3.71
N LEU A 341 -20.38 -21.88 -2.70
CA LEU A 341 -21.00 -22.25 -1.42
C LEU A 341 -22.40 -22.85 -1.61
N LEU A 342 -23.24 -22.23 -2.44
CA LEU A 342 -24.59 -22.71 -2.73
C LEU A 342 -24.55 -24.06 -3.46
N LEU A 343 -23.68 -24.23 -4.45
CA LEU A 343 -23.52 -25.48 -5.19
C LEU A 343 -23.03 -26.61 -4.29
N VAL A 344 -22.02 -26.36 -3.46
CA VAL A 344 -21.51 -27.34 -2.51
C VAL A 344 -22.61 -27.74 -1.53
N THR A 345 -23.30 -26.77 -0.93
CA THR A 345 -24.43 -27.04 -0.02
C THR A 345 -25.54 -27.83 -0.71
N LEU A 346 -25.86 -27.52 -1.96
CA LEU A 346 -26.87 -28.21 -2.76
C LEU A 346 -26.46 -29.66 -3.04
N VAL A 347 -25.21 -29.89 -3.47
CA VAL A 347 -24.68 -31.23 -3.73
C VAL A 347 -24.70 -32.06 -2.44
N THR A 348 -24.19 -31.53 -1.34
CA THR A 348 -24.25 -32.19 -0.02
C THR A 348 -25.69 -32.48 0.39
N TRP A 349 -26.63 -31.56 0.14
CA TRP A 349 -28.04 -31.77 0.43
C TRP A 349 -28.67 -32.90 -0.39
N ILE A 350 -28.36 -32.99 -1.68
CA ILE A 350 -28.85 -34.07 -2.55
C ILE A 350 -28.29 -35.42 -2.12
N PHE A 351 -26.96 -35.50 -1.92
CA PHE A 351 -26.28 -36.77 -1.67
C PHE A 351 -26.34 -37.26 -0.23
N LEU A 352 -26.29 -36.36 0.76
CA LEU A 352 -26.25 -36.72 2.19
C LEU A 352 -27.56 -36.41 2.93
N GLY A 353 -28.43 -35.59 2.36
CA GLY A 353 -29.75 -35.27 2.93
C GLY A 353 -29.72 -34.06 3.85
N SER A 354 -30.92 -33.61 4.26
CA SER A 354 -31.12 -32.29 4.88
C SER A 354 -30.42 -32.09 6.22
N ARG A 355 -30.32 -33.14 7.06
CA ARG A 355 -29.71 -33.01 8.38
C ARG A 355 -28.19 -32.89 8.29
N ILE A 356 -27.55 -33.73 7.46
CA ILE A 356 -26.10 -33.72 7.29
C ILE A 356 -25.66 -32.42 6.60
N ALA A 357 -26.36 -32.02 5.54
CA ALA A 357 -26.09 -30.77 4.84
C ALA A 357 -26.25 -29.53 5.73
N PHE A 358 -27.15 -29.55 6.72
CA PHE A 358 -27.30 -28.45 7.67
C PHE A 358 -26.07 -28.28 8.58
N PHE A 359 -25.54 -29.37 9.16
CA PHE A 359 -24.35 -29.28 10.01
C PHE A 359 -23.11 -28.85 9.22
N ILE A 360 -22.94 -29.40 8.02
CA ILE A 360 -21.86 -28.99 7.10
C ILE A 360 -22.03 -27.51 6.72
N GLY A 361 -23.24 -27.07 6.39
CA GLY A 361 -23.53 -25.69 6.04
C GLY A 361 -23.29 -24.68 7.16
N ILE A 362 -23.29 -25.11 8.43
CA ILE A 362 -22.89 -24.26 9.58
C ILE A 362 -21.37 -24.23 9.76
N GLY A 363 -20.67 -25.32 9.43
CA GLY A 363 -19.22 -25.39 9.51
C GLY A 363 -18.53 -24.43 8.53
N ILE A 364 -19.05 -24.30 7.31
CA ILE A 364 -18.43 -23.45 6.27
C ILE A 364 -18.33 -21.96 6.69
N PRO A 365 -19.40 -21.29 7.19
CA PRO A 365 -19.27 -19.93 7.71
C PRO A 365 -18.25 -19.80 8.84
N PHE A 366 -18.10 -20.80 9.70
CA PHE A 366 -17.11 -20.78 10.77
C PHE A 366 -15.69 -20.88 10.22
N THR A 367 -15.43 -21.76 9.25
CA THR A 367 -14.09 -21.90 8.66
C THR A 367 -13.70 -20.64 7.89
N LEU A 368 -14.63 -20.07 7.12
CA LEU A 368 -14.41 -18.80 6.43
C LEU A 368 -14.16 -17.64 7.41
N ALA A 369 -14.97 -17.51 8.47
CA ALA A 369 -14.81 -16.48 9.48
C ALA A 369 -13.46 -16.63 10.21
N GLY A 370 -13.10 -17.84 10.62
CA GLY A 370 -11.80 -18.12 11.22
C GLY A 370 -10.65 -17.78 10.27
N THR A 371 -10.80 -18.06 8.97
CA THR A 371 -9.78 -17.74 7.97
C THR A 371 -9.59 -16.24 7.85
N PHE A 372 -10.67 -15.46 7.70
CA PHE A 372 -10.55 -14.00 7.68
C PHE A 372 -9.98 -13.42 8.97
N TRP A 373 -10.35 -13.98 10.12
CA TRP A 373 -9.77 -13.56 11.39
C TRP A 373 -8.25 -13.82 11.45
N ALA A 374 -7.80 -14.98 10.98
CA ALA A 374 -6.37 -15.31 10.92
C ALA A 374 -5.61 -14.43 9.91
N LEU A 375 -6.20 -14.14 8.75
CA LEU A 375 -5.60 -13.29 7.71
C LEU A 375 -5.47 -11.83 8.16
N ASP A 376 -6.46 -11.33 8.90
CA ASP A 376 -6.43 -9.99 9.48
C ASP A 376 -5.31 -9.86 10.53
N LEU A 377 -5.11 -10.89 11.36
CA LEU A 377 -3.99 -10.96 12.30
C LEU A 377 -2.62 -11.00 11.62
N SER A 378 -2.54 -11.50 10.39
CA SER A 378 -1.32 -11.47 9.57
C SER A 378 -1.18 -10.20 8.73
N GLY A 379 -2.03 -9.19 8.91
CA GLY A 379 -1.96 -7.93 8.16
C GLY A 379 -2.32 -8.05 6.69
N SER A 380 -3.01 -9.13 6.29
CA SER A 380 -3.42 -9.32 4.89
C SER A 380 -4.64 -8.45 4.54
N THR A 381 -4.81 -8.17 3.25
CA THR A 381 -5.96 -7.43 2.72
C THR A 381 -6.97 -8.37 2.05
N VAL A 382 -8.21 -7.91 1.84
CA VAL A 382 -9.16 -8.63 1.00
C VAL A 382 -8.89 -8.26 -0.45
N ASN A 383 -8.21 -9.15 -1.15
CA ASN A 383 -7.82 -9.01 -2.55
C ASN A 383 -8.23 -10.21 -3.41
N VAL A 384 -8.04 -10.11 -4.73
CA VAL A 384 -8.45 -11.14 -5.68
C VAL A 384 -7.75 -12.47 -5.40
N SER A 385 -6.46 -12.45 -5.06
CA SER A 385 -5.69 -13.66 -4.73
C SER A 385 -6.21 -14.36 -3.48
N VAL A 386 -6.57 -13.59 -2.44
CA VAL A 386 -7.18 -14.14 -1.21
C VAL A 386 -8.54 -14.77 -1.51
N LEU A 387 -9.40 -14.08 -2.25
CA LEU A 387 -10.71 -14.61 -2.61
C LEU A 387 -10.60 -15.84 -3.53
N LEU A 388 -9.64 -15.86 -4.46
CA LEU A 388 -9.35 -17.01 -5.30
C LEU A 388 -8.92 -18.22 -4.46
N GLY A 389 -8.03 -18.03 -3.48
CA GLY A 389 -7.66 -19.07 -2.52
C GLY A 389 -8.86 -19.63 -1.77
N LEU A 390 -9.76 -18.76 -1.28
CA LEU A 390 -11.01 -19.19 -0.63
C LEU A 390 -11.94 -19.97 -1.56
N VAL A 391 -12.11 -19.51 -2.81
CA VAL A 391 -12.94 -20.20 -3.81
C VAL A 391 -12.40 -21.60 -4.11
N LEU A 392 -11.09 -21.75 -4.25
CA LEU A 392 -10.44 -23.05 -4.46
C LEU A 392 -10.68 -23.99 -3.27
N VAL A 393 -10.63 -23.45 -2.06
CA VAL A 393 -10.71 -24.23 -0.82
C VAL A 393 -12.14 -24.57 -0.44
N LEU A 394 -13.14 -23.79 -0.83
CA LEU A 394 -14.55 -24.07 -0.57
C LEU A 394 -14.98 -25.50 -0.95
N GLY A 395 -14.46 -26.04 -2.05
CA GLY A 395 -14.72 -27.44 -2.42
C GLY A 395 -14.07 -28.45 -1.47
N MET A 396 -12.85 -28.16 -1.02
CA MET A 396 -12.05 -29.04 -0.15
C MET A 396 -12.48 -28.96 1.33
N LEU A 397 -13.02 -27.83 1.80
CA LEU A 397 -13.52 -27.61 3.17
C LEU A 397 -14.70 -28.49 3.55
N VAL A 398 -15.35 -29.09 2.56
CA VAL A 398 -16.54 -29.91 2.80
C VAL A 398 -16.17 -31.39 2.87
N ASP A 399 -15.05 -31.80 2.29
CA ASP A 399 -14.67 -33.21 2.22
C ASP A 399 -14.38 -33.80 3.61
N ASP A 400 -13.64 -33.08 4.46
CA ASP A 400 -13.36 -33.51 5.84
C ASP A 400 -14.63 -33.53 6.70
N ALA A 401 -15.42 -32.45 6.66
CA ALA A 401 -16.70 -32.35 7.36
C ALA A 401 -17.65 -33.48 6.94
N VAL A 402 -17.76 -33.79 5.65
CA VAL A 402 -18.59 -34.88 5.12
C VAL A 402 -18.16 -36.22 5.71
N VAL A 403 -16.86 -36.54 5.70
CA VAL A 403 -16.36 -37.83 6.21
C VAL A 403 -16.61 -37.98 7.71
N VAL A 404 -16.36 -36.92 8.50
CA VAL A 404 -16.63 -36.96 9.95
C VAL A 404 -18.12 -37.12 10.22
N VAL A 405 -18.97 -36.30 9.58
CA VAL A 405 -20.43 -36.33 9.82
C VAL A 405 -21.03 -37.67 9.38
N GLU A 406 -20.63 -38.22 8.23
CA GLU A 406 -21.13 -39.51 7.75
C GLU A 406 -20.71 -40.67 8.67
N SER A 407 -19.47 -40.67 9.18
CA SER A 407 -19.03 -41.70 10.13
C SER A 407 -19.82 -41.65 11.45
N ILE A 408 -20.07 -40.44 11.98
CA ILE A 408 -20.93 -40.26 13.16
C ILE A 408 -22.35 -40.75 12.85
N TYR A 409 -22.90 -40.33 11.71
CA TYR A 409 -24.25 -40.66 11.30
C TYR A 409 -24.48 -42.17 11.15
N TYR A 410 -23.54 -42.85 10.47
CA TYR A 410 -23.56 -44.30 10.28
C TYR A 410 -23.63 -45.08 11.60
N ARG A 411 -22.91 -44.61 12.63
CA ARG A 411 -22.91 -45.21 13.98
C ARG A 411 -24.20 -44.95 14.73
N ILE A 412 -24.75 -43.73 14.64
CA ILE A 412 -26.04 -43.44 15.30
C ILE A 412 -27.17 -44.26 14.65
N GLN A 413 -27.15 -44.47 13.33
CA GLN A 413 -28.13 -45.35 12.66
C GLN A 413 -28.10 -46.79 13.17
N ARG A 414 -26.95 -47.27 13.66
CA ARG A 414 -26.78 -48.60 14.25
C ARG A 414 -27.14 -48.66 15.74
N GLY A 415 -27.73 -47.60 16.28
CA GLY A 415 -28.25 -47.57 17.65
C GLY A 415 -27.27 -47.06 18.70
N MET A 416 -26.09 -46.56 18.31
CA MET A 416 -25.17 -45.93 19.25
C MET A 416 -25.70 -44.58 19.75
N SER A 417 -25.35 -44.22 20.99
CA SER A 417 -25.63 -42.88 21.51
C SER A 417 -24.80 -41.83 20.75
N ALA A 418 -25.34 -40.63 20.54
CA ALA A 418 -24.68 -39.59 19.73
C ALA A 418 -23.27 -39.23 20.22
N LEU A 419 -23.05 -39.23 21.54
CA LEU A 419 -21.75 -38.88 22.13
C LEU A 419 -20.73 -40.01 21.95
N THR A 420 -21.14 -41.27 22.12
CA THR A 420 -20.26 -42.42 21.86
C THR A 420 -19.93 -42.55 20.37
N ALA A 421 -20.94 -42.34 19.51
CA ALA A 421 -20.78 -42.32 18.07
C ALA A 421 -19.77 -41.24 17.63
N ALA A 422 -19.88 -40.02 18.16
CA ALA A 422 -18.94 -38.94 17.91
C ALA A 422 -17.50 -39.30 18.29
N GLN A 423 -17.29 -39.86 19.48
CA GLN A 423 -15.95 -40.20 19.96
C GLN A 423 -15.28 -41.27 19.11
N GLU A 424 -15.98 -42.37 18.88
CA GLU A 424 -15.39 -43.48 18.16
C GLU A 424 -15.26 -43.17 16.66
N ALA A 425 -16.16 -42.36 16.08
CA ALA A 425 -16.03 -41.86 14.71
C ALA A 425 -14.76 -41.04 14.56
N LEU A 426 -14.53 -40.08 15.45
CA LEU A 426 -13.32 -39.26 15.44
C LEU A 426 -12.06 -40.11 15.52
N VAL A 427 -12.01 -41.11 16.40
CA VAL A 427 -10.83 -42.00 16.51
C VAL A 427 -10.56 -42.77 15.22
N GLU A 428 -11.61 -43.21 14.52
CA GLU A 428 -11.47 -43.92 13.24
C GLU A 428 -11.03 -42.99 12.09
N VAL A 429 -11.65 -41.83 11.96
CA VAL A 429 -11.42 -40.93 10.81
C VAL A 429 -10.25 -39.97 11.01
N PHE A 430 -9.71 -39.84 12.23
CA PHE A 430 -8.62 -38.90 12.52
C PHE A 430 -7.40 -39.08 11.62
N ALA A 431 -6.92 -40.31 11.46
CA ALA A 431 -5.75 -40.59 10.62
C ALA A 431 -6.00 -40.29 9.12
N PRO A 432 -7.06 -40.83 8.48
CA PRO A 432 -7.29 -40.57 7.05
C PRO A 432 -7.61 -39.10 6.75
N VAL A 433 -8.43 -38.42 7.56
CA VAL A 433 -8.81 -37.01 7.32
C VAL A 433 -7.62 -36.08 7.50
N THR A 434 -6.84 -36.24 8.58
CA THR A 434 -5.63 -35.43 8.81
C THR A 434 -4.60 -35.65 7.70
N THR A 435 -4.41 -36.91 7.26
CA THR A 435 -3.46 -37.23 6.18
C THR A 435 -3.88 -36.59 4.86
N ALA A 436 -5.17 -36.62 4.53
CA ALA A 436 -5.69 -35.98 3.33
C ALA A 436 -5.41 -34.46 3.33
N ILE A 437 -5.72 -33.79 4.43
CA ILE A 437 -5.51 -32.33 4.57
C ILE A 437 -4.02 -31.98 4.52
N ILE A 438 -3.17 -32.69 5.27
CA ILE A 438 -1.71 -32.47 5.24
C ILE A 438 -1.16 -32.70 3.82
N THR A 439 -1.67 -33.69 3.09
CA THR A 439 -1.24 -33.94 1.70
C THR A 439 -1.59 -32.75 0.80
N THR A 440 -2.78 -32.17 0.97
CA THR A 440 -3.19 -30.96 0.23
C THR A 440 -2.32 -29.76 0.62
N MET A 441 -2.09 -29.51 1.91
CA MET A 441 -1.19 -28.45 2.38
C MET A 441 0.24 -28.64 1.82
N ALA A 442 0.74 -29.88 1.81
CA ALA A 442 2.06 -30.21 1.27
C ALA A 442 2.15 -30.00 -0.25
N ALA A 443 1.05 -30.13 -1.00
CA ALA A 443 1.03 -29.84 -2.42
C ALA A 443 1.16 -28.33 -2.72
N PHE A 444 0.68 -27.47 -1.82
CA PHE A 444 0.78 -26.02 -1.95
C PHE A 444 2.06 -25.43 -1.33
N LEU A 445 2.70 -26.16 -0.41
CA LEU A 445 3.91 -25.72 0.29
C LEU A 445 5.07 -25.28 -0.65
N PRO A 446 5.36 -25.95 -1.79
CA PRO A 446 6.44 -25.50 -2.68
C PRO A 446 6.25 -24.09 -3.23
N LEU A 447 5.00 -23.66 -3.45
CA LEU A 447 4.68 -22.33 -3.95
C LEU A 447 4.95 -21.24 -2.89
N MET A 448 4.85 -21.58 -1.59
CA MET A 448 5.17 -20.67 -0.49
C MET A 448 6.68 -20.46 -0.30
N LEU A 449 7.51 -21.35 -0.85
CA LEU A 449 8.97 -21.33 -0.70
C LEU A 449 9.67 -20.69 -1.90
N LEU A 450 8.92 -20.16 -2.86
CA LEU A 450 9.48 -19.45 -4.00
C LEU A 450 10.09 -18.12 -3.54
N PRO A 451 11.35 -17.83 -3.87
CA PRO A 451 11.99 -16.56 -3.49
C PRO A 451 11.63 -15.40 -4.44
N GLY A 452 11.86 -14.19 -3.97
CA GLY A 452 11.68 -12.94 -4.72
C GLY A 452 10.22 -12.53 -4.96
N ILE A 453 10.06 -11.41 -5.67
CA ILE A 453 8.77 -10.71 -5.86
C ILE A 453 7.66 -11.63 -6.37
N LEU A 454 7.97 -12.48 -7.37
CA LEU A 454 6.98 -13.42 -7.90
C LEU A 454 6.54 -14.44 -6.84
N GLY A 455 7.48 -14.88 -6.00
CA GLY A 455 7.20 -15.74 -4.85
C GLY A 455 6.25 -15.09 -3.85
N ASP A 456 6.46 -13.81 -3.54
CA ASP A 456 5.60 -13.06 -2.61
C ASP A 456 4.14 -12.98 -3.11
N PHE A 457 3.93 -12.75 -4.42
CA PHE A 457 2.60 -12.79 -5.03
C PHE A 457 2.00 -14.20 -5.01
N MET A 458 2.83 -15.22 -5.30
CA MET A 458 2.39 -16.62 -5.33
C MET A 458 2.13 -17.21 -3.94
N PHE A 459 2.72 -16.65 -2.88
CA PHE A 459 2.57 -17.10 -1.50
C PHE A 459 1.13 -16.98 -0.99
N VAL A 460 0.41 -15.93 -1.42
CA VAL A 460 -0.92 -15.56 -0.89
C VAL A 460 -1.95 -16.68 -1.03
N ILE A 461 -2.05 -17.31 -2.20
CA ILE A 461 -3.06 -18.34 -2.46
C ILE A 461 -2.80 -19.61 -1.60
N PRO A 462 -1.62 -20.24 -1.63
CA PRO A 462 -1.23 -21.31 -0.72
C PRO A 462 -1.42 -20.99 0.77
N PHE A 463 -1.08 -19.78 1.18
CA PHE A 463 -1.19 -19.35 2.58
C PHE A 463 -2.65 -19.36 3.04
N VAL A 464 -3.54 -18.77 2.26
CA VAL A 464 -4.99 -18.76 2.52
C VAL A 464 -5.55 -20.19 2.53
N VAL A 465 -5.15 -21.01 1.56
CA VAL A 465 -5.55 -22.43 1.47
C VAL A 465 -5.14 -23.19 2.73
N THR A 466 -3.90 -23.03 3.16
CA THR A 466 -3.32 -23.72 4.31
C THR A 466 -4.01 -23.32 5.60
N ILE A 467 -4.27 -22.03 5.81
CA ILE A 467 -5.01 -21.51 6.97
C ILE A 467 -6.44 -22.05 6.97
N ALA A 468 -7.14 -21.96 5.85
CA ALA A 468 -8.53 -22.39 5.75
C ALA A 468 -8.68 -23.89 6.03
N LEU A 469 -7.81 -24.73 5.47
CA LEU A 469 -7.79 -26.17 5.73
C LEU A 469 -7.44 -26.50 7.19
N ALA A 470 -6.50 -25.78 7.81
CA ALA A 470 -6.17 -25.97 9.22
C ALA A 470 -7.35 -25.63 10.14
N ILE A 471 -8.09 -24.57 9.82
CA ILE A 471 -9.29 -24.17 10.57
C ILE A 471 -10.44 -25.15 10.31
N SER A 472 -10.57 -25.67 9.08
CA SER A 472 -11.50 -26.76 8.74
C SER A 472 -11.29 -27.99 9.59
N LEU A 473 -10.03 -28.43 9.72
CA LEU A 473 -9.68 -29.58 10.54
C LEU A 473 -10.08 -29.38 12.00
N LEU A 474 -9.87 -28.16 12.54
CA LEU A 474 -10.26 -27.79 13.89
C LEU A 474 -11.80 -27.79 14.06
N GLU A 475 -12.53 -27.26 13.09
CA GLU A 475 -13.99 -27.26 13.03
C GLU A 475 -14.54 -28.69 12.99
N ALA A 476 -13.99 -29.53 12.10
CA ALA A 476 -14.43 -30.90 11.87
C ALA A 476 -14.20 -31.82 13.08
N TYR A 477 -13.08 -31.65 13.80
CA TYR A 477 -12.76 -32.49 14.96
C TYR A 477 -13.37 -32.00 16.28
N TRP A 478 -13.65 -30.71 16.40
CA TRP A 478 -14.15 -30.16 17.65
C TRP A 478 -15.58 -29.66 17.56
N MET A 479 -15.90 -28.78 16.62
CA MET A 479 -17.20 -28.12 16.56
C MET A 479 -18.29 -29.04 16.02
N LEU A 480 -18.10 -29.69 14.86
CA LEU A 480 -19.11 -30.57 14.27
C LEU A 480 -19.60 -31.67 15.22
N PRO A 481 -18.72 -32.44 15.89
CA PRO A 481 -19.17 -33.55 16.72
C PRO A 481 -19.92 -33.06 17.97
N VAL A 482 -19.55 -31.89 18.50
CA VAL A 482 -20.26 -31.26 19.63
C VAL A 482 -21.65 -30.81 19.23
N HIS A 483 -21.81 -30.16 18.08
CA HIS A 483 -23.11 -29.72 17.58
C HIS A 483 -24.03 -30.91 17.28
N ILE A 484 -23.51 -32.00 16.71
CA ILE A 484 -24.28 -33.22 16.45
C ILE A 484 -24.70 -33.90 17.76
N ALA A 485 -23.79 -34.01 18.73
CA ALA A 485 -24.10 -34.59 20.04
C ALA A 485 -25.14 -33.74 20.81
N ALA A 486 -25.03 -32.42 20.75
CA ALA A 486 -25.96 -31.48 21.38
C ALA A 486 -27.36 -31.52 20.76
N ALA A 487 -27.44 -31.67 19.43
CA ALA A 487 -28.70 -31.71 18.70
C ALA A 487 -29.57 -32.95 19.01
N LYS A 488 -29.05 -33.93 19.79
CA LYS A 488 -29.75 -35.15 20.21
C LYS A 488 -30.57 -35.77 19.07
N VAL A 489 -29.96 -35.90 17.90
CA VAL A 489 -30.66 -36.32 16.69
C VAL A 489 -31.27 -37.70 16.89
N SER A 490 -32.58 -37.74 17.11
CA SER A 490 -33.36 -38.98 17.25
C SER A 490 -33.72 -39.51 15.87
N PHE A 491 -33.37 -40.77 15.61
CA PHE A 491 -33.55 -41.43 14.32
C PHE A 491 -34.78 -42.34 14.24
N LYS A 492 -35.76 -42.15 15.14
CA LYS A 492 -37.06 -42.85 15.00
C LYS A 492 -37.88 -42.40 13.78
N GLN A 493 -37.53 -41.28 13.13
CA GLN A 493 -38.23 -40.78 11.93
C GLN A 493 -37.24 -40.38 10.85
N SER A 494 -37.28 -41.07 9.70
CA SER A 494 -36.55 -40.70 8.49
C SER A 494 -37.11 -39.40 7.92
N SER A 495 -36.23 -38.49 7.51
CA SER A 495 -36.63 -37.29 6.77
C SER A 495 -37.37 -37.70 5.48
N ARG A 496 -38.40 -36.94 5.08
CA ARG A 496 -39.13 -37.17 3.81
C ARG A 496 -38.15 -37.24 2.62
N THR A 497 -37.12 -36.41 2.61
CA THR A 497 -36.10 -36.43 1.54
C THR A 497 -35.23 -37.69 1.55
N GLN A 498 -34.99 -38.27 2.73
CA GLN A 498 -34.20 -39.49 2.87
C GLN A 498 -34.98 -40.73 2.39
N GLN A 499 -36.30 -40.75 2.59
CA GLN A 499 -37.17 -41.80 2.03
C GLN A 499 -37.21 -41.77 0.50
N TYR A 500 -37.17 -40.59 -0.11
CA TYR A 500 -37.06 -40.45 -1.56
C TYR A 500 -35.70 -40.91 -2.09
N ARG A 501 -34.60 -40.59 -1.40
CA ARG A 501 -33.24 -40.98 -1.81
C ARG A 501 -33.05 -42.50 -1.82
N VAL A 502 -33.47 -43.19 -0.75
CA VAL A 502 -33.43 -44.66 -0.63
C VAL A 502 -34.31 -45.36 -1.67
N ARG A 503 -35.23 -44.64 -2.32
CA ARG A 503 -36.05 -45.18 -3.41
C ARG A 503 -35.38 -45.10 -4.78
N PHE A 504 -34.35 -44.26 -4.91
CA PHE A 504 -33.58 -44.03 -6.13
C PHE A 504 -32.19 -44.68 -6.12
N THR A 505 -31.73 -45.14 -4.96
CA THR A 505 -30.52 -45.97 -4.78
C THR A 505 -30.96 -47.38 -4.49
#